data_AF-A0A436BJQ9-F1
#
_entry.id   AF-A0A436BJQ9-F1
#
_cell.length_a   1.000
_cell.length_b   1.000
_cell.length_c   1.000
_cell.angle_alpha   90.00
_cell.angle_beta   90.00
_cell.angle_gamma   90.00
#
_symmetry.space_group_name_H-M   'P 1'
#
loop_
_entity.id
_entity.type
_entity.pdbx_description
1 polymer ?
#
loop_
_entity_poly.entity_id
_entity_poly.type
_entity_poly.pdbx_seq_one_letter_code
_entity_poly.pdbx_strand_id
1 'polypeptide(L)' 'MANRVPIRTVMLAITTIMTDQPSNIALLRLMAWLSPAFPVGGFSYSHGLERAVQD' A
#
# COMPACT_ATOMS: atom_id res chain seq x y z
N MET A 1 36.76 21.89 -13.63
CA MET A 1 35.33 22.26 -13.51
C MET A 1 34.71 21.44 -12.39
N ALA A 2 34.49 22.02 -11.21
CA ALA A 2 33.94 21.29 -10.06
C ALA A 2 32.41 21.46 -10.00
N ASN A 3 31.68 20.37 -10.25
CA ASN A 3 30.23 20.30 -10.14
C ASN A 3 29.81 20.26 -8.66
N ARG A 4 29.63 21.41 -8.03
CA ARG A 4 29.11 21.49 -6.66
C ARG A 4 27.59 21.52 -6.74
N VAL A 5 26.94 20.40 -6.43
CA VAL A 5 25.47 20.35 -6.28
C VAL A 5 25.09 21.33 -5.17
N PRO A 6 24.24 22.34 -5.46
CA PRO A 6 23.92 23.37 -4.48
C PRO A 6 23.06 22.78 -3.36
N ILE A 7 23.26 23.26 -2.13
CA ILE A 7 22.52 22.84 -0.94
C ILE A 7 20.99 22.94 -1.15
N ARG A 8 20.55 23.92 -1.95
CA ARG A 8 19.14 24.05 -2.36
C ARG A 8 18.62 22.84 -3.11
N THR A 9 19.42 22.21 -3.97
CA THR A 9 19.04 20.98 -4.69
C THR A 9 18.86 19.81 -3.74
N VAL A 10 19.76 19.67 -2.75
CA VAL A 10 19.65 18.61 -1.74
C VAL A 10 18.40 18.82 -0.85
N MET A 11 18.16 20.07 -0.42
CA MET A 11 17.01 20.42 0.41
C MET A 11 15.66 20.21 -0.30
N LEU A 12 15.57 20.55 -1.58
CA LEU A 12 14.35 20.34 -2.37
C LEU A 12 14.09 18.84 -2.58
N ALA A 13 15.13 18.06 -2.87
CA ALA A 13 15.01 16.61 -3.02
C ALA A 13 14.54 15.93 -1.72
N ILE A 14 15.10 16.31 -0.57
CA ILE A 14 14.73 15.76 0.74
C ILE A 14 13.30 16.16 1.13
N THR A 15 12.87 17.38 0.83
CA THR A 15 11.50 17.82 1.15
C THR A 15 10.47 17.03 0.33
N THR A 16 10.69 16.86 -0.97
CA THR A 16 9.79 16.10 -1.86
C THR A 16 9.66 14.64 -1.43
N ILE A 17 10.74 13.96 -1.04
CA ILE A 17 10.65 12.55 -0.57
C ILE A 17 9.99 12.39 0.81
N MET A 18 9.97 13.45 1.65
CA MET A 18 9.44 13.38 3.02
C MET A 18 7.98 13.80 3.13
N THR A 19 7.50 14.70 2.27
CA THR A 19 6.13 15.23 2.36
C THR A 19 5.17 14.65 1.32
N ASP A 20 5.68 14.05 0.24
CA ASP A 20 4.91 13.27 -0.72
C ASP A 20 5.10 11.78 -0.40
N GLN A 21 4.48 11.30 0.68
CA GLN A 21 4.26 9.86 0.80
C GLN A 21 3.33 9.55 -0.38
N PRO A 22 3.78 8.83 -1.43
CA PRO A 22 2.92 8.63 -2.59
C PRO A 22 1.70 7.89 -2.07
N SER A 23 0.54 8.53 -2.13
CA SER A 23 -0.77 7.96 -1.73
C SER A 23 -0.96 6.55 -2.33
N ASN A 24 -0.31 6.30 -3.46
CA ASN A 24 -0.23 5.03 -4.14
C ASN A 24 0.42 3.91 -3.29
N ILE A 25 1.45 4.15 -2.49
CA ILE A 25 2.04 3.10 -1.63
C ILE A 25 1.07 2.68 -0.52
N ALA A 26 0.37 3.63 0.10
CA ALA A 26 -0.65 3.34 1.10
C ALA A 26 -1.82 2.55 0.50
N LEU A 27 -2.28 2.96 -0.70
CA LEU A 27 -3.32 2.27 -1.45
C LEU A 27 -2.88 0.85 -1.86
N LEU A 28 -1.67 0.68 -2.38
CA LEU A 28 -1.13 -0.62 -2.77
C LEU A 28 -1.02 -1.57 -1.57
N ARG A 29 -0.61 -1.05 -0.40
CA ARG A 29 -0.58 -1.85 0.84
C ARG A 29 -1.98 -2.24 1.29
N LEU A 30 -2.94 -1.34 1.22
CA LEU A 30 -4.34 -1.63 1.53
C LEU A 30 -4.89 -2.71 0.58
N MET A 31 -4.65 -2.58 -0.73
CA MET A 31 -5.03 -3.59 -1.73
C MET A 31 -4.40 -4.95 -1.44
N ALA A 32 -3.14 -4.98 -1.02
CA ALA A 32 -2.48 -6.23 -0.64
C ALA A 32 -3.16 -6.90 0.58
N TRP A 33 -3.55 -6.12 1.60
CA TRP A 33 -4.22 -6.63 2.80
C TRP A 33 -5.66 -7.06 2.55
N LEU A 34 -6.37 -6.38 1.65
CA LEU A 34 -7.76 -6.70 1.28
C LEU A 34 -7.87 -7.77 0.17
N SER A 35 -6.75 -8.27 -0.34
CA SER A 35 -6.75 -9.30 -1.37
C SER A 35 -7.25 -10.64 -0.82
N PRO A 36 -8.12 -11.37 -1.53
CA PRO A 36 -8.54 -12.72 -1.14
C PRO A 36 -7.38 -13.74 -1.21
N ALA A 37 -6.29 -13.41 -1.91
CA ALA A 37 -5.09 -14.24 -1.93
C ALA A 37 -4.19 -14.05 -0.69
N PHE A 38 -4.53 -13.10 0.20
CA PHE A 38 -3.77 -12.85 1.42
C PHE A 38 -3.92 -14.04 2.38
N PRO A 39 -2.83 -14.55 2.99
CA PRO A 39 -2.83 -15.86 3.65
C PRO A 39 -3.41 -15.80 5.08
N VAL A 40 -4.69 -15.46 5.21
CA VAL A 40 -5.42 -15.40 6.49
C VAL A 40 -6.32 -16.62 6.74
N GLY A 41 -6.57 -17.45 5.71
CA GLY A 41 -7.49 -18.59 5.78
C GLY A 41 -8.86 -18.30 5.17
N GLY A 42 -9.89 -19.02 5.61
CA GLY A 42 -11.27 -18.87 5.11
C GLY A 42 -12.01 -17.65 5.67
N PHE A 43 -13.05 -17.20 4.96
CA PHE A 43 -13.90 -16.09 5.41
C PHE A 43 -14.82 -16.52 6.56
N SER A 44 -14.92 -15.71 7.62
CA SER A 44 -15.73 -16.05 8.82
C SER A 44 -17.19 -16.37 8.50
N TYR A 45 -17.74 -15.74 7.47
CA TYR A 45 -19.15 -15.89 7.08
C TYR A 45 -19.36 -16.78 5.84
N SER A 46 -18.37 -17.56 5.41
CA SER A 46 -18.59 -18.53 4.32
C SER A 46 -19.66 -19.54 4.70
N HIS A 47 -19.59 -20.08 5.93
CA HIS A 47 -20.46 -21.11 6.51
C HIS A 47 -21.96 -20.92 6.28
N GLY A 48 -22.43 -19.67 6.29
CA GLY A 48 -23.84 -19.36 6.05
C GLY A 48 -24.26 -19.61 4.60
N LEU A 49 -23.37 -19.35 3.64
CA LEU A 49 -23.62 -19.60 2.23
C LEU A 49 -23.68 -21.10 1.93
N GLU A 50 -22.80 -21.92 2.51
CA GLU A 50 -22.89 -23.37 2.27
C GLU A 50 -24.19 -23.97 2.84
N ARG A 51 -24.67 -23.45 3.97
CA ARG A 51 -25.97 -23.84 4.54
C ARG A 51 -27.14 -23.40 3.67
N ALA A 52 -27.16 -22.15 3.22
CA ALA A 52 -28.23 -21.60 2.39
C ALA A 52 -28.36 -22.30 1.02
N VAL A 53 -27.29 -22.91 0.51
CA VAL A 53 -27.32 -23.71 -0.72
C VAL A 53 -27.83 -25.14 -0.49
N GLN A 54 -27.68 -25.66 0.74
CA GLN A 54 -28.10 -27.02 1.08
C GLN A 54 -29.59 -27.15 1.42
N ASP A 55 -30.22 -26.05 1.84
CA ASP A 55 -31.66 -25.97 2.10
C ASP A 55 -32.47 -25.76 0.79
#